data_AF-F4FZU6-F1
#
_entry.id   AF-F4FZU6-F1
#
_cell.length_a   1.000
_cell.length_b   1.000
_cell.length_c   1.000
_cell.angle_alpha   90.00
_cell.angle_beta   90.00
_cell.angle_gamma   90.00
#
_symmetry.space_group_name_H-M   'P 1'
#
loop_
_entity.id
_entity.type
_entity.pdbx_description
1 polymer ?
#
loop_
_entity_poly.entity_id
_entity_poly.type
_entity_poly.pdbx_seq_one_letter_code
_entity_poly.pdbx_strand_id
1 'polypeptide(L)'
;MEVEIFTHKNCTECNLLIEYLESRGLLGKVKLVDTELYPFLALERGVISTPSVFVDGKLVYAGKVDLYELEEILNGNQVSREFNREELIKKFMEGVVDSFAATAWLYVNRDFDSFMSQRDFVLAVTGLALSDKVDEGYQFLRDVLVKDGEKVLNEWEPMMLKNISSNFVREIYWLYERKLPKESLFSKYPLEVFAHWLMVRGGAVGRVGLRIHPLSSVQTMTRIAKVYSYLQENYDSIWDRVEKEQRKLKEMRAVQ
;
A
#
# COMPACT_ATOMS: atom_id res chain seq x y z
N MET A 1 9.38 -2.58 -25.96
CA MET A 1 8.77 -2.78 -24.65
C MET A 1 9.67 -2.11 -23.63
N GLU A 2 9.17 -1.08 -23.00
CA GLU A 2 9.82 -0.38 -21.90
C GLU A 2 9.16 -0.83 -20.59
N VAL A 3 9.97 -1.26 -19.61
CA VAL A 3 9.48 -1.63 -18.28
C VAL A 3 10.13 -0.73 -17.24
N GLU A 4 9.31 0.04 -16.52
CA GLU A 4 9.75 0.91 -15.43
C GLU A 4 9.23 0.37 -14.10
N ILE A 5 10.10 0.25 -13.10
CA ILE A 5 9.72 -0.24 -11.77
C ILE A 5 10.05 0.82 -10.73
N PHE A 6 9.00 1.38 -10.14
CA PHE A 6 9.11 2.30 -9.02
C PHE A 6 9.28 1.52 -7.73
N THR A 7 10.41 1.72 -7.06
CA THR A 7 10.76 1.01 -5.83
C THR A 7 10.98 2.00 -4.68
N HIS A 8 10.98 1.49 -3.47
CA HIS A 8 11.41 2.26 -2.30
C HIS A 8 12.33 1.38 -1.47
N LYS A 9 13.43 1.95 -0.97
CA LYS A 9 14.42 1.15 -0.24
C LYS A 9 13.80 0.36 0.93
N ASN A 10 12.89 0.99 1.69
CA ASN A 10 12.27 0.38 2.88
C ASN A 10 11.10 -0.58 2.59
N CYS A 11 10.87 -0.95 1.32
CA CYS A 11 9.77 -1.82 0.91
C CYS A 11 10.28 -3.25 0.68
N THR A 12 9.77 -4.21 1.48
CA THR A 12 10.18 -5.63 1.39
C THR A 12 9.91 -6.24 0.03
N GLU A 13 8.70 -6.07 -0.51
CA GLU A 13 8.35 -6.59 -1.84
C GLU A 13 9.25 -6.01 -2.94
N CYS A 14 9.68 -4.76 -2.81
CA CYS A 14 10.59 -4.13 -3.75
C CYS A 14 11.97 -4.81 -3.74
N ASN A 15 12.51 -5.13 -2.57
CA ASN A 15 13.80 -5.80 -2.47
C ASN A 15 13.71 -7.25 -2.96
N LEU A 16 12.63 -7.97 -2.64
CA LEU A 16 12.38 -9.33 -3.16
C LEU A 16 12.28 -9.36 -4.69
N LEU A 17 11.60 -8.37 -5.27
CA LEU A 17 11.51 -8.20 -6.72
C LEU A 17 12.89 -7.93 -7.34
N ILE A 18 13.68 -7.04 -6.77
CA ILE A 18 15.02 -6.73 -7.27
C ILE A 18 15.93 -7.96 -7.21
N GLU A 19 15.97 -8.66 -6.07
CA GLU A 19 16.75 -9.91 -5.91
C GLU A 19 16.32 -10.97 -6.93
N TYR A 20 15.01 -11.12 -7.16
CA TYR A 20 14.50 -12.04 -8.16
C TYR A 20 14.99 -11.67 -9.57
N LEU A 21 14.84 -10.41 -9.97
CA LEU A 21 15.28 -9.92 -11.28
C LEU A 21 16.80 -10.06 -11.47
N GLU A 22 17.58 -9.81 -10.41
CA GLU A 22 19.03 -9.99 -10.42
C GLU A 22 19.41 -11.46 -10.61
N SER A 23 18.82 -12.36 -9.82
CA SER A 23 19.07 -13.80 -9.89
C SER A 23 18.72 -14.42 -11.26
N ARG A 24 17.84 -13.77 -12.02
CA ARG A 24 17.42 -14.16 -13.38
C ARG A 24 18.17 -13.44 -14.49
N GLY A 25 19.07 -12.49 -14.17
CA GLY A 25 19.75 -11.67 -15.18
C GLY A 25 18.81 -10.72 -15.94
N LEU A 26 17.66 -10.36 -15.35
CA LEU A 26 16.62 -9.54 -15.96
C LEU A 26 16.73 -8.06 -15.60
N LEU A 27 17.59 -7.67 -14.65
CA LEU A 27 17.76 -6.27 -14.25
C LEU A 27 18.09 -5.33 -15.43
N GLY A 28 18.86 -5.80 -16.40
CA GLY A 28 19.20 -5.02 -17.60
C GLY A 28 18.02 -4.72 -18.53
N LYS A 29 16.86 -5.35 -18.31
CA LYS A 29 15.63 -5.14 -19.10
C LYS A 29 14.65 -4.15 -18.46
N VAL A 30 14.93 -3.67 -17.25
CA VAL A 30 14.04 -2.79 -16.50
C VAL A 30 14.75 -1.49 -16.14
N LYS A 31 13.97 -0.40 -16.05
CA LYS A 31 14.42 0.86 -15.47
C LYS A 31 13.90 0.95 -14.03
N LEU A 32 14.81 0.87 -13.07
CA LEU A 32 14.47 1.07 -11.66
C LEU A 32 14.41 2.57 -11.34
N VAL A 33 13.35 3.00 -10.65
CA VAL A 33 13.16 4.37 -10.19
C VAL A 33 12.96 4.37 -8.68
N ASP A 34 13.90 4.94 -7.94
CA ASP A 34 13.77 5.09 -6.49
C ASP A 34 12.82 6.25 -6.16
N THR A 35 11.70 5.92 -5.52
CA THR A 35 10.67 6.89 -5.14
C THR A 35 11.12 7.83 -4.01
N GLU A 36 12.15 7.50 -3.24
CA GLU A 36 12.76 8.42 -2.27
C GLU A 36 13.58 9.52 -2.98
N LEU A 37 14.30 9.16 -4.05
CA LEU A 37 15.13 10.09 -4.81
C LEU A 37 14.32 10.89 -5.84
N TYR A 38 13.27 10.28 -6.40
CA TYR A 38 12.43 10.88 -7.45
C TYR A 38 10.93 10.89 -7.07
N PRO A 39 10.54 11.50 -5.94
CA PRO A 39 9.16 11.44 -5.44
C PRO A 39 8.16 12.10 -6.38
N PHE A 40 8.51 13.23 -6.99
CA PHE A 40 7.59 13.95 -7.90
C PHE A 40 7.34 13.21 -9.21
N LEU A 41 8.34 12.48 -9.72
CA LEU A 41 8.15 11.59 -10.87
C LEU A 41 7.19 10.45 -10.52
N ALA A 42 7.34 9.86 -9.33
CA ALA A 42 6.43 8.82 -8.85
C ALA A 42 4.98 9.33 -8.72
N LEU A 43 4.81 10.54 -8.18
CA LEU A 43 3.50 11.19 -8.07
C LEU A 43 2.89 11.52 -9.43
N GLU A 44 3.67 12.06 -10.37
CA GLU A 44 3.23 12.34 -11.74
C GLU A 44 2.74 11.06 -12.44
N ARG A 45 3.42 9.93 -12.21
CA ARG A 45 3.04 8.61 -12.72
C ARG A 45 1.89 7.95 -11.95
N GLY A 46 1.35 8.58 -10.90
CA GLY A 46 0.23 8.04 -10.13
C GLY A 46 0.60 6.87 -9.20
N VAL A 47 1.85 6.80 -8.74
CA VAL A 47 2.33 5.74 -7.83
C VAL A 47 1.76 5.96 -6.41
N ILE A 48 0.87 5.05 -5.98
CA ILE A 48 0.24 5.05 -4.64
C ILE A 48 0.85 3.96 -3.73
N SER A 49 1.50 2.96 -4.31
CA SER A 49 2.11 1.83 -3.60
C SER A 49 3.42 1.45 -4.28
N THR A 50 4.31 0.79 -3.56
CA THR A 50 5.55 0.25 -4.13
C THR A 50 5.68 -1.25 -3.80
N PRO A 51 6.24 -2.07 -4.70
CA PRO A 51 6.71 -1.69 -6.03
C PRO A 51 5.53 -1.37 -6.97
N SER A 52 5.76 -0.47 -7.93
CA SER A 52 4.81 -0.20 -9.01
C SER A 52 5.49 -0.47 -10.35
N VAL A 53 4.93 -1.38 -11.14
CA VAL A 53 5.50 -1.83 -12.41
C VAL A 53 4.68 -1.26 -13.56
N PHE A 54 5.33 -0.49 -14.41
CA PHE A 54 4.77 0.04 -15.65
C PHE A 54 5.34 -0.71 -16.84
N VAL A 55 4.48 -1.09 -17.78
CA VAL A 55 4.85 -1.70 -19.06
C VAL A 55 4.31 -0.81 -20.17
N ASP A 56 5.21 -0.28 -21.00
CA ASP A 56 4.89 0.68 -22.07
C ASP A 56 4.01 1.85 -21.55
N GLY A 57 4.33 2.35 -20.35
CA GLY A 57 3.64 3.47 -19.70
C GLY A 57 2.35 3.11 -18.97
N LYS A 58 1.84 1.87 -19.06
CA LYS A 58 0.64 1.40 -18.34
C LYS A 58 1.03 0.76 -17.00
N LEU A 59 0.37 1.16 -15.92
CA LEU A 59 0.55 0.51 -14.61
C LEU A 59 -0.05 -0.90 -14.63
N VAL A 60 0.78 -1.92 -14.43
CA VAL A 60 0.40 -3.34 -14.48
C VAL A 60 0.34 -3.95 -13.09
N TYR A 61 1.27 -3.61 -12.21
CA TYR A 61 1.29 -4.07 -10.83
C TYR A 61 1.49 -2.88 -9.86
N ALA A 62 0.84 -2.94 -8.71
CA ALA A 62 1.04 -2.00 -7.60
C ALA A 62 1.02 -2.76 -6.27
N GLY A 63 2.10 -2.71 -5.50
CA GLY A 63 2.29 -3.56 -4.33
C GLY A 63 2.75 -4.95 -4.76
N LYS A 64 1.94 -5.99 -4.54
CA LYS A 64 2.33 -7.38 -4.84
C LYS A 64 2.52 -7.60 -6.34
N VAL A 65 3.66 -8.18 -6.70
CA VAL A 65 4.02 -8.51 -8.10
C VAL A 65 4.03 -10.01 -8.28
N ASP A 66 3.43 -10.49 -9.36
CA ASP A 66 3.61 -11.88 -9.80
C ASP A 66 4.94 -11.98 -10.54
N LEU A 67 5.94 -12.55 -9.88
CA LEU A 67 7.32 -12.57 -10.39
C LEU A 67 7.46 -13.39 -11.67
N TYR A 68 6.70 -14.49 -11.79
CA TYR A 68 6.74 -15.35 -12.97
C TYR A 68 6.08 -14.67 -14.17
N GLU A 69 4.92 -14.06 -13.97
CA GLU A 69 4.28 -13.29 -15.04
C GLU A 69 5.12 -12.09 -15.49
N LEU A 70 5.76 -11.39 -14.54
CA LEU A 70 6.67 -10.32 -14.88
C LEU A 70 7.87 -10.83 -15.69
N GLU A 71 8.44 -11.99 -15.35
CA GLU A 71 9.50 -12.62 -16.14
C GLU A 71 9.02 -12.94 -17.56
N GLU A 72 7.82 -13.50 -17.73
CA GLU A 72 7.21 -13.76 -19.04
C GLU A 72 7.05 -12.48 -19.87
N ILE A 73 6.53 -11.41 -19.25
CA ILE A 73 6.43 -10.09 -19.89
C ILE A 73 7.82 -9.62 -20.34
N LEU A 74 8.82 -9.69 -19.45
CA LEU A 74 10.20 -9.28 -19.75
C LEU A 74 10.89 -10.12 -20.83
N ASN A 75 10.39 -11.33 -21.08
CA ASN A 75 10.83 -12.20 -22.15
C ASN A 75 10.07 -11.97 -23.47
N GLY A 76 9.10 -11.05 -23.48
CA GLY A 76 8.31 -10.66 -24.64
C GLY A 76 7.06 -11.51 -24.86
N ASN A 77 6.69 -12.35 -23.89
CA ASN A 77 5.49 -13.16 -23.96
C ASN A 77 4.25 -12.33 -23.61
N GLN A 78 3.14 -12.60 -24.30
CA GLN A 78 1.85 -12.01 -23.95
C GLN A 78 1.28 -12.74 -22.74
N VAL A 79 0.98 -11.98 -21.68
CA VAL A 79 0.31 -12.47 -20.49
C VAL A 79 -1.11 -11.89 -20.47
N SER A 80 -2.13 -12.75 -20.48
CA SER A 80 -3.53 -12.37 -20.27
C SER A 80 -4.07 -13.09 -19.04
N ARG A 81 -4.85 -12.35 -18.23
CA ARG A 81 -5.52 -12.88 -17.04
C ARG A 81 -7.03 -12.92 -17.24
N GLU A 82 -7.60 -14.10 -17.03
CA GLU A 82 -9.01 -14.20 -16.67
C GLU A 82 -9.19 -13.80 -15.20
N PHE A 83 -10.35 -13.20 -14.89
CA PHE A 83 -10.68 -12.85 -13.51
C PHE A 83 -11.94 -13.58 -13.05
N ASN A 84 -11.93 -13.96 -11.78
CA ASN A 84 -13.12 -14.38 -11.05
C ASN A 84 -13.69 -13.17 -10.30
N ARG A 85 -14.98 -12.88 -10.51
CA ARG A 85 -15.70 -11.79 -9.84
C ARG A 85 -15.61 -11.84 -8.31
N GLU A 86 -15.72 -13.01 -7.71
CA GLU A 86 -15.62 -13.16 -6.25
C GLU A 86 -14.20 -12.86 -5.74
N GLU A 87 -13.18 -13.20 -6.53
CA GLU A 87 -11.79 -12.92 -6.17
C GLU A 87 -11.40 -11.45 -6.37
N LEU A 88 -12.07 -10.71 -7.25
CA LEU A 88 -11.74 -9.32 -7.52
C LEU A 88 -11.80 -8.44 -6.27
N ILE A 89 -12.85 -8.62 -5.46
CA ILE A 89 -13.03 -7.86 -4.21
C ILE A 89 -11.88 -8.18 -3.25
N LYS A 90 -11.55 -9.47 -3.12
CA LYS A 90 -10.44 -9.91 -2.27
C LYS A 90 -9.11 -9.34 -2.74
N LYS A 91 -8.75 -9.49 -4.02
CA LYS A 91 -7.50 -8.96 -4.58
C LYS A 91 -7.40 -7.44 -4.43
N PHE A 92 -8.51 -6.74 -4.66
CA PHE A 92 -8.57 -5.31 -4.45
C PHE A 92 -8.28 -4.93 -2.99
N MET A 93 -8.94 -5.58 -2.04
CA MET A 93 -8.73 -5.29 -0.62
C MET A 93 -7.34 -5.72 -0.12
N GLU A 94 -6.76 -6.80 -0.65
CA GLU A 94 -5.35 -7.17 -0.45
C GLU A 94 -4.43 -6.02 -0.91
N GLY A 95 -4.65 -5.50 -2.13
CA GLY A 95 -3.90 -4.35 -2.62
C GLY A 95 -4.07 -3.08 -1.78
N VAL A 96 -5.27 -2.83 -1.27
CA VAL A 96 -5.52 -1.72 -0.32
C VAL A 96 -4.73 -1.93 0.96
N VAL A 97 -4.80 -3.11 1.59
CA VAL A 97 -4.11 -3.37 2.86
C VAL A 97 -2.60 -3.54 2.74
N ASP A 98 -2.07 -3.73 1.53
CA ASP A 98 -0.63 -3.73 1.26
C ASP A 98 -0.09 -2.29 1.09
N SER A 99 -0.95 -1.33 0.74
CA SER A 99 -0.60 0.10 0.68
C SER A 99 -1.07 0.85 1.93
N PHE A 100 -0.12 1.41 2.68
CA PHE A 100 -0.46 2.25 3.84
C PHE A 100 -1.32 3.45 3.45
N ALA A 101 -0.97 4.15 2.37
CA ALA A 101 -1.70 5.32 1.91
C ALA A 101 -3.16 4.97 1.58
N ALA A 102 -3.38 3.89 0.82
CA ALA A 102 -4.72 3.41 0.48
C ALA A 102 -5.50 2.97 1.72
N THR A 103 -4.88 2.18 2.60
CA THR A 103 -5.48 1.71 3.85
C THR A 103 -5.94 2.87 4.71
N ALA A 104 -5.03 3.81 5.01
CA ALA A 104 -5.31 4.93 5.89
C ALA A 104 -6.42 5.83 5.32
N TRP A 105 -6.34 6.17 4.02
CA TRP A 105 -7.34 7.01 3.38
C TRP A 105 -8.73 6.35 3.43
N LEU A 106 -8.83 5.08 3.05
CA LEU A 106 -10.10 4.38 2.96
C LEU A 106 -10.68 4.06 4.35
N TYR A 107 -9.84 3.72 5.33
CA TYR A 107 -10.27 3.47 6.71
C TYR A 107 -10.87 4.71 7.35
N VAL A 108 -10.23 5.86 7.19
CA VAL A 108 -10.70 7.12 7.78
C VAL A 108 -11.97 7.59 7.07
N ASN A 109 -11.95 7.63 5.73
CA ASN A 109 -12.98 8.29 4.94
C ASN A 109 -14.17 7.40 4.55
N ARG A 110 -13.99 6.06 4.52
CA ARG A 110 -15.01 5.07 4.13
C ARG A 110 -15.69 5.37 2.78
N ASP A 111 -14.95 5.92 1.83
CA ASP A 111 -15.49 6.40 0.55
C ASP A 111 -14.90 5.63 -0.63
N PHE A 112 -15.51 4.49 -0.96
CA PHE A 112 -15.10 3.73 -2.16
C PHE A 112 -15.39 4.47 -3.46
N ASP A 113 -16.44 5.30 -3.53
CA ASP A 113 -16.83 5.95 -4.78
C ASP A 113 -15.72 6.86 -5.31
N SER A 114 -15.17 7.70 -4.43
CA SER A 114 -13.99 8.53 -4.71
C SER A 114 -12.72 7.71 -4.88
N PHE A 115 -12.52 6.66 -4.06
CA PHE A 115 -11.31 5.84 -4.14
C PHE A 115 -11.21 5.11 -5.49
N MET A 116 -12.33 4.58 -5.98
CA MET A 116 -12.40 3.85 -7.24
C MET A 116 -12.04 4.73 -8.45
N SER A 117 -12.12 6.07 -8.35
CA SER A 117 -11.61 6.97 -9.39
C SER A 117 -10.11 6.80 -9.66
N GLN A 118 -9.34 6.17 -8.76
CA GLN A 118 -7.97 5.74 -9.00
C GLN A 118 -7.92 4.46 -9.86
N ARG A 119 -8.45 4.55 -11.08
CA ARG A 119 -8.69 3.39 -11.95
C ARG A 119 -7.43 2.56 -12.19
N ASP A 120 -6.31 3.19 -12.52
CA ASP A 120 -5.07 2.45 -12.82
C ASP A 120 -4.54 1.66 -11.61
N PHE A 121 -4.63 2.24 -10.41
CA PHE A 121 -4.31 1.52 -9.18
C PHE A 121 -5.23 0.32 -8.98
N VAL A 122 -6.56 0.52 -9.13
CA VAL A 122 -7.56 -0.56 -9.00
C VAL A 122 -7.24 -1.69 -9.98
N LEU A 123 -6.94 -1.37 -11.23
CA LEU A 123 -6.64 -2.37 -12.25
C LEU A 123 -5.35 -3.14 -11.95
N ALA A 124 -4.33 -2.44 -11.45
CA ALA A 124 -3.04 -3.04 -11.15
C ALA A 124 -3.12 -4.00 -9.96
N VAL A 125 -3.77 -3.59 -8.86
CA VAL A 125 -3.88 -4.45 -7.66
C VAL A 125 -4.79 -5.66 -7.87
N THR A 126 -5.76 -5.57 -8.79
CA THR A 126 -6.67 -6.67 -9.11
C THR A 126 -6.14 -7.61 -10.20
N GLY A 127 -5.08 -7.20 -10.91
CA GLY A 127 -4.58 -7.88 -12.10
C GLY A 127 -5.45 -7.66 -13.35
N LEU A 128 -6.51 -6.84 -13.28
CA LEU A 128 -7.32 -6.48 -14.44
C LEU A 128 -6.53 -5.70 -15.49
N ALA A 129 -5.41 -5.08 -15.13
CA ALA A 129 -4.51 -4.44 -16.08
C ALA A 129 -4.01 -5.40 -17.19
N LEU A 130 -3.96 -6.70 -16.90
CA LEU A 130 -3.59 -7.77 -17.84
C LEU A 130 -4.80 -8.55 -18.39
N SER A 131 -6.03 -8.11 -18.15
CA SER A 131 -7.21 -8.82 -18.63
C SER A 131 -7.72 -8.25 -19.95
N ASP A 132 -8.29 -9.11 -20.79
CA ASP A 132 -9.02 -8.68 -22.00
C ASP A 132 -10.41 -8.08 -21.67
N LYS A 133 -10.90 -8.27 -20.44
CA LYS A 133 -12.23 -7.83 -19.96
C LYS A 133 -12.15 -6.73 -18.90
N VAL A 134 -11.25 -5.77 -19.10
CA VAL A 134 -10.93 -4.70 -18.13
C VAL A 134 -12.18 -3.96 -17.63
N ASP A 135 -13.01 -3.46 -18.55
CA ASP A 135 -14.14 -2.60 -18.20
C ASP A 135 -15.27 -3.37 -17.49
N GLU A 136 -15.52 -4.62 -17.89
CA GLU A 136 -16.48 -5.49 -17.21
C GLU A 136 -16.07 -5.74 -15.76
N GLY A 137 -14.80 -6.13 -15.55
CA GLY A 137 -14.27 -6.42 -14.22
C GLY A 137 -14.25 -5.19 -13.32
N TYR A 138 -13.82 -4.05 -13.87
CA TYR A 138 -13.79 -2.79 -13.13
C TYR A 138 -15.19 -2.30 -12.76
N GLN A 139 -16.14 -2.34 -13.69
CA GLN A 139 -17.52 -1.91 -13.42
C GLN A 139 -18.19 -2.79 -12.38
N PHE A 140 -18.05 -4.11 -12.50
CA PHE A 140 -18.53 -5.05 -11.49
C PHE A 140 -17.97 -4.72 -10.10
N LEU A 141 -16.66 -4.53 -9.99
CA LEU A 141 -16.00 -4.22 -8.72
C LEU A 141 -16.51 -2.89 -8.14
N ARG A 142 -16.63 -1.86 -8.97
CA ARG A 142 -17.17 -0.55 -8.56
C ARG A 142 -18.58 -0.67 -8.02
N ASP A 143 -19.48 -1.36 -8.74
CA ASP A 143 -20.88 -1.50 -8.34
C ASP A 143 -21.02 -2.22 -6.99
N VAL A 144 -20.23 -3.27 -6.77
CA VAL A 144 -20.23 -3.99 -5.50
C VAL A 144 -19.66 -3.13 -4.38
N LEU A 145 -18.52 -2.47 -4.57
CA LEU A 145 -17.88 -1.67 -3.51
C LEU A 145 -18.68 -0.41 -3.15
N VAL A 146 -19.35 0.23 -4.10
CA VAL A 146 -20.22 1.38 -3.82
C VAL A 146 -21.47 0.95 -3.04
N LYS A 147 -22.02 -0.22 -3.35
CA LYS A 147 -23.23 -0.73 -2.70
C LYS A 147 -22.97 -1.39 -1.34
N ASP A 148 -21.98 -2.28 -1.28
CA ASP A 148 -21.71 -3.16 -0.14
C ASP A 148 -20.42 -2.77 0.60
N GLY A 149 -19.81 -1.63 0.28
CA GLY A 149 -18.52 -1.20 0.80
C GLY A 149 -18.42 -1.18 2.33
N GLU A 150 -19.48 -0.77 3.02
CA GLU A 150 -19.49 -0.77 4.50
C GLU A 150 -19.26 -2.16 5.08
N LYS A 151 -19.89 -3.18 4.49
CA LYS A 151 -19.73 -4.58 4.87
C LYS A 151 -18.31 -5.05 4.58
N VAL A 152 -17.79 -4.72 3.39
CA VAL A 152 -16.41 -5.06 3.00
C VAL A 152 -15.39 -4.43 3.96
N LEU A 153 -15.54 -3.16 4.32
CA LEU A 153 -14.64 -2.51 5.28
C LEU A 153 -14.67 -3.16 6.66
N ASN A 154 -15.85 -3.56 7.13
CA ASN A 154 -15.97 -4.21 8.44
C ASN A 154 -15.32 -5.61 8.44
N GLU A 155 -15.40 -6.35 7.33
CA GLU A 155 -14.72 -7.64 7.16
C GLU A 155 -13.19 -7.48 7.17
N TRP A 156 -12.68 -6.44 6.52
CA TRP A 156 -11.23 -6.18 6.38
C TRP A 156 -10.64 -5.30 7.48
N GLU A 157 -11.46 -4.76 8.40
CA GLU A 157 -11.04 -3.88 9.50
C GLU A 157 -9.83 -4.45 10.25
N PRO A 158 -9.78 -5.73 10.69
CA PRO A 158 -8.62 -6.27 11.41
C PRO A 158 -7.30 -6.14 10.65
N MET A 159 -7.31 -6.33 9.33
CA MET A 159 -6.12 -6.21 8.49
C MET A 159 -5.72 -4.73 8.33
N MET A 160 -6.68 -3.83 8.22
CA MET A 160 -6.44 -2.38 8.19
C MET A 160 -5.83 -1.88 9.52
N LEU A 161 -6.36 -2.32 10.67
CA LEU A 161 -5.81 -1.98 12.00
C LEU A 161 -4.33 -2.39 12.09
N LYS A 162 -4.02 -3.63 11.66
CA LYS A 162 -2.67 -4.18 11.65
C LYS A 162 -1.75 -3.38 10.74
N ASN A 163 -2.18 -3.05 9.52
CA ASN A 163 -1.38 -2.27 8.57
C ASN A 163 -1.07 -0.87 9.15
N ILE A 164 -2.09 -0.12 9.57
CA ILE A 164 -1.91 1.24 10.09
C ILE A 164 -0.98 1.26 11.30
N SER A 165 -1.22 0.36 12.27
CA SER A 165 -0.42 0.28 13.49
C SER A 165 1.03 -0.10 13.20
N SER A 166 1.26 -1.01 12.23
CA SER A 166 2.63 -1.38 11.83
C SER A 166 3.36 -0.22 11.19
N ASN A 167 2.69 0.55 10.32
CA ASN A 167 3.31 1.68 9.66
C ASN A 167 3.59 2.83 10.63
N PHE A 168 2.71 3.06 11.61
CA PHE A 168 3.03 3.98 12.71
C PHE A 168 4.31 3.58 13.42
N VAL A 169 4.42 2.30 13.84
CA VAL A 169 5.60 1.80 14.55
C VAL A 169 6.86 1.81 13.67
N ARG A 170 6.76 1.56 12.35
CA ARG A 170 7.88 1.73 11.40
C ARG A 170 8.41 3.15 11.40
N GLU A 171 7.52 4.15 11.36
CA GLU A 171 7.94 5.55 11.40
C GLU A 171 8.60 5.90 12.74
N ILE A 172 8.08 5.40 13.88
CA ILE A 172 8.74 5.56 15.18
C ILE A 172 10.12 4.89 15.19
N TYR A 173 10.24 3.68 14.62
CA TYR A 173 11.52 2.97 14.51
C TYR A 173 12.54 3.79 13.70
N TRP A 174 12.15 4.34 12.55
CA TRP A 174 13.05 5.16 11.73
C TRP A 174 13.43 6.49 12.39
N LEU A 175 12.48 7.14 13.08
CA LEU A 175 12.72 8.45 13.70
C LEU A 175 13.61 8.36 14.94
N TYR A 176 13.41 7.35 15.78
CA TYR A 176 14.10 7.23 17.07
C TYR A 176 15.26 6.25 17.04
N GLU A 177 15.32 5.36 16.04
CA GLU A 177 16.31 4.28 15.89
C GLU A 177 16.45 3.35 17.12
N ARG A 178 15.48 3.43 18.04
CA ARG A 178 15.42 2.64 19.28
C ARG A 178 13.98 2.53 19.76
N LYS A 179 13.69 1.46 20.50
CA LYS A 179 12.38 1.25 21.12
C LYS A 179 12.16 2.30 22.19
N LEU A 180 11.07 3.05 22.07
CA LEU A 180 10.60 3.92 23.16
C LEU A 180 9.75 3.11 24.14
N PRO A 181 9.87 3.36 25.46
CA PRO A 181 8.92 2.82 26.42
C PRO A 181 7.49 3.23 26.07
N LYS A 182 6.55 2.31 26.25
CA LYS A 182 5.14 2.47 25.86
C LYS A 182 4.52 3.77 26.38
N GLU A 183 4.69 4.06 27.66
CA GLU A 183 4.17 5.29 28.30
C GLU A 183 4.77 6.58 27.70
N SER A 184 6.07 6.56 27.42
CA SER A 184 6.77 7.69 26.79
C SER A 184 6.29 7.93 25.35
N LEU A 185 6.02 6.86 24.59
CA LEU A 185 5.49 6.99 23.24
C LEU A 185 4.08 7.58 23.25
N PHE A 186 3.16 7.00 24.04
CA PHE A 186 1.76 7.42 24.03
C PHE A 186 1.48 8.74 24.76
N SER A 187 2.41 9.22 25.59
CA SER A 187 2.37 10.62 26.06
C SER A 187 2.77 11.63 24.99
N LYS A 188 3.64 11.24 24.04
CA LYS A 188 4.05 12.09 22.90
C LYS A 188 3.06 12.05 21.74
N TYR A 189 2.39 10.92 21.55
CA TYR A 189 1.41 10.69 20.50
C TYR A 189 0.06 10.32 21.13
N PRO A 190 -0.61 11.25 21.84
CA PRO A 190 -1.97 11.03 22.30
C PRO A 190 -2.92 10.84 21.11
N LEU A 191 -4.15 10.39 21.39
CA LEU A 191 -5.13 10.03 20.37
C LEU A 191 -5.33 11.13 19.31
N GLU A 192 -5.35 12.40 19.71
CA GLU A 192 -5.54 13.55 18.83
C GLU A 192 -4.36 13.72 17.85
N VAL A 193 -3.13 13.51 18.34
CA VAL A 193 -1.91 13.58 17.52
C VAL A 193 -1.86 12.38 16.57
N PHE A 194 -2.23 11.19 17.05
CA PHE A 194 -2.34 10.00 16.21
C PHE A 194 -3.43 10.17 15.13
N ALA A 195 -4.58 10.75 15.48
CA ALA A 195 -5.66 11.02 14.55
C ALA A 195 -5.23 11.99 13.45
N HIS A 196 -4.55 13.08 13.83
CA HIS A 196 -3.96 14.01 12.87
C HIS A 196 -2.96 13.31 11.94
N TRP A 197 -2.03 12.52 12.49
CA TRP A 197 -1.07 11.73 11.71
C TRP A 197 -1.78 10.82 10.70
N LEU A 198 -2.80 10.07 11.14
CA LEU A 198 -3.50 9.11 10.29
C LEU A 198 -4.26 9.80 9.15
N MET A 199 -4.95 10.91 9.42
CA MET A 199 -5.68 11.68 8.41
C MET A 199 -4.76 12.29 7.36
N VAL A 200 -3.57 12.77 7.78
CA VAL A 200 -2.61 13.42 6.88
C VAL A 200 -1.82 12.39 6.06
N ARG A 201 -1.44 11.27 6.66
CA ARG A 201 -0.58 10.28 6.00
C ARG A 201 -1.30 9.38 5.00
N GLY A 202 -2.63 9.36 5.00
CA GLY A 202 -3.44 8.62 4.03
C GLY A 202 -3.41 9.21 2.61
N GLY A 203 -2.24 9.31 1.97
CA GLY A 203 -2.13 9.65 0.55
C GLY A 203 -2.30 11.13 0.19
N ALA A 204 -2.23 12.05 1.16
CA ALA A 204 -2.21 13.48 0.87
C ALA A 204 -0.82 13.95 0.40
N VAL A 205 -0.79 14.80 -0.62
CA VAL A 205 0.40 15.55 -1.06
C VAL A 205 0.13 17.03 -0.84
N GLY A 206 0.73 17.59 0.20
CA GLY A 206 0.36 18.93 0.68
C GLY A 206 -1.12 18.95 1.10
N ARG A 207 -1.97 19.67 0.36
CA ARG A 207 -3.43 19.69 0.58
C ARG A 207 -4.21 18.84 -0.42
N VAL A 208 -3.57 18.35 -1.48
CA VAL A 208 -4.24 17.52 -2.48
C VAL A 208 -4.52 16.14 -1.86
N GLY A 209 -5.76 15.68 -1.94
CA GLY A 209 -6.21 14.41 -1.34
C GLY A 209 -6.48 14.48 0.18
N LEU A 210 -6.10 15.58 0.85
CA LEU A 210 -6.27 15.75 2.29
C LEU A 210 -7.76 15.92 2.66
N ARG A 211 -8.27 15.01 3.50
CA ARG A 211 -9.62 15.09 4.09
C ARG A 211 -9.50 15.08 5.61
N ILE A 212 -9.64 16.26 6.22
CA ILE A 212 -9.55 16.42 7.67
C ILE A 212 -10.96 16.31 8.27
N HIS A 213 -11.08 15.47 9.30
CA HIS A 213 -12.29 15.38 10.10
C HIS A 213 -12.06 16.13 11.43
N PRO A 214 -12.99 16.97 11.89
CA PRO A 214 -12.88 17.61 13.19
C PRO A 214 -12.72 16.57 14.31
N LEU A 215 -11.93 16.88 15.34
CA LEU A 215 -11.78 16.00 16.52
C LEU A 215 -13.10 15.81 17.30
N SER A 216 -14.08 16.69 17.07
CA SER A 216 -15.45 16.53 17.58
C SER A 216 -16.30 15.51 16.80
N SER A 217 -15.81 14.97 15.67
CA SER A 217 -16.50 13.95 14.88
C SER A 217 -16.50 12.61 15.60
N VAL A 218 -17.59 12.32 16.33
CA VAL A 218 -17.74 11.10 17.13
C VAL A 218 -17.53 9.84 16.29
N GLN A 219 -18.11 9.77 15.09
CA GLN A 219 -18.02 8.58 14.23
C GLN A 219 -16.58 8.33 13.76
N THR A 220 -15.90 9.37 13.25
CA THR A 220 -14.53 9.23 12.75
C THR A 220 -13.57 8.96 13.91
N MET A 221 -13.69 9.69 15.02
CA MET A 221 -12.79 9.52 16.16
C MET A 221 -12.98 8.18 16.87
N THR A 222 -14.22 7.65 16.94
CA THR A 222 -14.45 6.29 17.47
C THR A 222 -13.71 5.24 16.64
N ARG A 223 -13.73 5.39 15.30
CA ARG A 223 -13.02 4.47 14.40
C ARG A 223 -11.50 4.61 14.54
N ILE A 224 -10.96 5.83 14.57
CA ILE A 224 -9.53 6.05 14.79
C ILE A 224 -9.08 5.51 16.15
N ALA A 225 -9.90 5.69 17.20
CA ALA A 225 -9.63 5.17 18.53
C ALA A 225 -9.49 3.65 18.55
N LYS A 226 -10.23 2.90 17.72
CA LYS A 226 -10.03 1.44 17.59
C LYS A 226 -8.61 1.08 17.16
N VAL A 227 -8.07 1.77 16.15
CA VAL A 227 -6.69 1.55 15.68
C VAL A 227 -5.71 1.94 16.77
N TYR A 228 -5.94 3.06 17.44
CA TYR A 228 -5.08 3.54 18.51
C TYR A 228 -5.04 2.56 19.68
N SER A 229 -6.18 2.03 20.13
CA SER A 229 -6.24 0.99 21.16
C SER A 229 -5.55 -0.29 20.71
N TYR A 230 -5.79 -0.75 19.48
CA TYR A 230 -5.11 -1.91 18.92
C TYR A 230 -3.59 -1.72 18.91
N LEU A 231 -3.11 -0.55 18.48
CA LEU A 231 -1.70 -0.19 18.49
C LEU A 231 -1.15 -0.22 19.92
N GLN A 232 -1.85 0.37 20.90
CA GLN A 232 -1.44 0.35 22.30
C GLN A 232 -1.31 -1.08 22.82
N GLU A 233 -2.34 -1.90 22.65
CA GLU A 233 -2.38 -3.29 23.11
C GLU A 233 -1.26 -4.14 22.50
N ASN A 234 -0.95 -3.92 21.22
CA ASN A 234 -0.03 -4.76 20.45
C ASN A 234 1.35 -4.13 20.24
N TYR A 235 1.65 -2.98 20.84
CA TYR A 235 2.85 -2.17 20.56
C TYR A 235 4.15 -2.97 20.58
N ASP A 236 4.36 -3.76 21.64
CA ASP A 236 5.61 -4.52 21.79
C ASP A 236 5.77 -5.60 20.70
N SER A 237 4.71 -6.36 20.44
CA SER A 237 4.71 -7.39 19.38
C SER A 237 4.89 -6.78 17.98
N ILE A 238 4.25 -5.64 17.72
CA ILE A 238 4.41 -4.91 16.46
C ILE A 238 5.85 -4.40 16.33
N TRP A 239 6.42 -3.84 17.41
CA TRP A 239 7.80 -3.37 17.43
C TRP A 239 8.78 -4.48 17.08
N ASP A 240 8.68 -5.63 17.74
CA ASP A 240 9.63 -6.73 17.53
C ASP A 240 9.56 -7.25 16.08
N ARG A 241 8.35 -7.29 15.51
CA ARG A 241 8.16 -7.62 14.09
C ARG A 241 8.80 -6.58 13.17
N VAL A 242 8.55 -5.29 13.42
CA VAL A 242 9.11 -4.19 12.63
C VAL A 242 10.62 -4.19 12.70
N GLU A 243 11.20 -4.34 13.89
CA GLU A 243 12.65 -4.39 14.06
C GLU A 243 13.28 -5.55 13.27
N LYS A 244 12.68 -6.75 13.35
CA LYS A 244 13.13 -7.91 12.56
C LYS A 244 13.05 -7.65 11.05
N GLU A 245 11.94 -7.08 10.58
CA GLU A 245 11.74 -6.70 9.18
C GLU A 245 12.83 -5.71 8.73
N GLN A 246 13.05 -4.63 9.49
CA GLN A 246 13.98 -3.57 9.13
C GLN A 246 15.45 -4.02 9.19
N ARG A 247 15.81 -4.94 10.10
CA ARG A 247 17.13 -5.59 10.11
C ARG A 247 17.35 -6.44 8.86
N LYS A 248 16.37 -7.28 8.50
CA LYS A 248 16.44 -8.08 7.26
C LYS A 248 16.61 -7.21 6.02
N LEU A 249 15.89 -6.09 5.93
CA LEU A 249 16.03 -5.14 4.81
C LEU A 249 17.43 -4.53 4.73
N LYS A 250 18.05 -4.21 5.88
CA LYS A 250 19.43 -3.72 5.91
C LYS A 250 20.43 -4.78 5.42
N GLU A 251 20.21 -6.04 5.78
CA GLU A 251 21.04 -7.17 5.32
C GLU A 251 20.94 -7.36 3.80
N MET A 252 19.72 -7.36 3.23
CA MET A 252 19.51 -7.48 1.78
C MET A 252 20.25 -6.39 0.98
N ARG A 253 20.25 -5.14 1.49
CA ARG A 253 20.95 -4.03 0.83
C ARG A 253 22.47 -4.05 0.98
N ALA A 254 23.01 -4.72 2.00
CA ALA A 254 24.46 -4.79 2.21
C ALA A 254 25.14 -5.75 1.22
N VAL A 255 24.35 -6.54 0.49
CA VAL A 255 24.80 -7.53 -0.50
C VAL A 255 24.78 -6.95 -1.93
N GLN A 256 24.14 -5.78 -2.14
CA GLN A 256 24.06 -5.03 -3.40
C GLN A 256 25.13 -3.95 -3.47
#